data_AF-A0A484ZG01-F1
#
_entry.id   AF-A0A484ZG01-F1
#
_cell.length_a   1.000
_cell.length_b   1.000
_cell.length_c   1.000
_cell.angle_alpha   90.00
_cell.angle_beta   90.00
_cell.angle_gamma   90.00
#
_symmetry.space_group_name_H-M   'P 1'
#
loop_
_entity.id
_entity.type
_entity.pdbx_description
1 polymer ?
#
loop_
_entity_poly.entity_id
_entity_poly.type
_entity_poly.pdbx_seq_one_letter_code
_entity_poly.pdbx_strand_id
1 'polypeptide(L)'
;MYWGWWLSWSPFVGMFIARVSRGRTIRQFVIGVMFVPAGFTLLWMTFFGNTAIDLIMQHGATGLAEAVQRDSSVALFKFLEYFPFSRILSIFATVMIIVFFVTSADSGAMVVDMLASGGDDKTPLWQRIFWSSLMGVVAISLLFSGGLSALQTMTIAAALPYSMVLLLSVYGLLKALRVDAYKRDSQQMTTLAPTGSRNPIPWQKRIRNIAYFPRRSHVKRFVDEVVAPAMVMVGEELQKQNISYQVIEGDNDRKMIEVDLGEDMNFTYGIRLRSYIQPAFSILDIKDEDRNEEQKYYRAEVFLREGSQDYDVMGWTKEQIINDILDQYEKHLHFLHLVR
;
A
#
# COMPACT_ATOMS: atom_id res chain seq x y z
N MET A 1 -6.50 -29.55 7.62
CA MET A 1 -6.91 -29.67 6.21
C MET A 1 -7.20 -28.32 5.56
N TYR A 2 -8.16 -27.53 6.05
CA TYR A 2 -8.59 -26.28 5.39
C TYR A 2 -7.46 -25.28 5.14
N TRP A 3 -6.53 -25.08 6.07
CA TRP A 3 -5.36 -24.22 5.85
C TRP A 3 -4.53 -24.64 4.63
N GLY A 4 -4.21 -25.94 4.51
CA GLY A 4 -3.46 -26.46 3.37
C GLY A 4 -4.20 -26.25 2.05
N TRP A 5 -5.51 -26.48 2.03
CA TRP A 5 -6.35 -26.20 0.86
C TRP A 5 -6.34 -24.70 0.50
N TRP A 6 -6.60 -23.80 1.44
CA TRP A 6 -6.60 -22.37 1.16
C TRP A 6 -5.24 -21.87 0.65
N LEU A 7 -4.14 -22.41 1.18
CA LEU A 7 -2.80 -22.08 0.72
C LEU A 7 -2.55 -22.57 -0.71
N SER A 8 -2.92 -23.81 -1.04
CA SER A 8 -2.73 -24.35 -2.39
C SER A 8 -3.57 -23.64 -3.46
N TRP A 9 -4.70 -23.03 -3.06
CA TRP A 9 -5.57 -22.26 -3.95
C TRP A 9 -5.21 -20.77 -4.04
N SER A 10 -4.35 -20.27 -3.17
CA SER A 10 -4.01 -18.85 -3.13
C SER A 10 -3.41 -18.26 -4.43
N PRO A 11 -2.60 -18.96 -5.27
CA PRO A 11 -2.15 -18.37 -6.54
C PRO A 11 -3.30 -18.19 -7.53
N PHE A 12 -4.20 -19.16 -7.60
CA PHE A 12 -5.40 -19.09 -8.45
C PHE A 12 -6.31 -17.92 -8.03
N VAL A 13 -6.68 -17.89 -6.76
CA VAL A 13 -7.56 -16.84 -6.20
C VAL A 13 -6.88 -15.48 -6.24
N GLY A 14 -5.58 -15.42 -5.93
CA GLY A 14 -4.79 -14.18 -5.92
C GLY A 14 -4.72 -13.53 -7.30
N MET A 15 -4.48 -14.31 -8.36
CA MET A 15 -4.47 -13.81 -9.74
C MET A 15 -5.83 -13.24 -10.16
N PHE A 16 -6.92 -13.96 -9.86
CA PHE A 16 -8.28 -13.50 -10.17
C PHE A 16 -8.59 -12.17 -9.45
N ILE A 17 -8.35 -12.15 -8.13
CA ILE A 17 -8.60 -10.99 -7.29
C ILE A 17 -7.73 -9.79 -7.73
N ALA A 18 -6.47 -10.02 -8.10
CA ALA A 18 -5.59 -8.96 -8.62
C ALA A 18 -6.13 -8.33 -9.90
N ARG A 19 -6.61 -9.14 -10.86
CA ARG A 19 -7.15 -8.65 -12.14
C ARG A 19 -8.41 -7.80 -11.94
N VAL A 20 -9.35 -8.24 -11.11
CA VAL A 20 -10.61 -7.53 -10.86
C VAL A 20 -10.39 -6.27 -9.99
N SER A 21 -9.26 -6.18 -9.29
CA SER A 21 -8.96 -5.08 -8.37
C SER A 21 -8.11 -3.95 -8.97
N ARG A 22 -7.87 -3.94 -10.29
CA ARG A 22 -7.09 -2.90 -10.96
C ARG A 22 -7.68 -1.51 -10.69
N GLY A 23 -6.85 -0.58 -10.22
CA GLY A 23 -7.25 0.80 -9.92
C GLY A 23 -7.84 1.04 -8.53
N ARG A 24 -7.95 0.01 -7.67
CA ARG A 24 -8.40 0.17 -6.27
C ARG A 24 -7.23 0.50 -5.35
N THR A 25 -7.49 1.23 -4.27
CA THR A 25 -6.49 1.43 -3.21
C THR A 25 -6.26 0.13 -2.43
N ILE A 26 -5.06 -0.03 -1.86
CA ILE A 26 -4.73 -1.21 -1.02
C ILE A 26 -5.74 -1.37 0.12
N ARG A 27 -6.19 -0.27 0.74
CA ARG A 27 -7.18 -0.32 1.82
C ARG A 27 -8.52 -0.87 1.35
N GLN A 28 -9.06 -0.35 0.24
CA GLN A 28 -10.31 -0.85 -0.35
C GLN A 28 -10.20 -2.31 -0.78
N PHE A 29 -9.05 -2.69 -1.32
CA PHE A 29 -8.75 -4.06 -1.70
C PHE A 29 -8.84 -5.02 -0.51
N VAL A 30 -8.08 -4.74 0.56
CA VAL A 30 -8.03 -5.61 1.75
C VAL A 30 -9.40 -5.73 2.40
N ILE A 31 -10.11 -4.61 2.58
CA ILE A 31 -11.46 -4.63 3.17
C ILE A 31 -12.41 -5.45 2.29
N GLY A 32 -12.42 -5.23 0.98
CA GLY A 32 -13.30 -5.96 0.06
C GLY A 32 -13.04 -7.47 0.07
N VAL A 33 -11.77 -7.88 -0.01
CA VAL A 33 -11.37 -9.29 -0.06
C VAL A 33 -11.61 -10.01 1.28
N MET A 34 -11.56 -9.31 2.40
CA MET A 34 -11.84 -9.91 3.71
C MET A 34 -13.34 -9.99 4.00
N PHE A 35 -14.06 -8.88 3.89
CA PHE A 35 -15.43 -8.79 4.39
C PHE A 35 -16.47 -9.37 3.44
N VAL A 36 -16.30 -9.23 2.11
CA VAL A 36 -17.32 -9.71 1.16
C VAL A 36 -17.40 -11.24 1.17
N PRO A 37 -16.30 -12.00 1.05
CA PRO A 37 -16.36 -13.46 1.13
C PRO A 37 -16.75 -13.95 2.53
N ALA A 38 -16.26 -13.31 3.60
CA ALA A 38 -16.64 -13.68 4.96
C ALA A 38 -18.14 -13.49 5.21
N GLY A 39 -18.73 -12.38 4.74
CA GLY A 39 -20.17 -12.16 4.82
C GLY A 39 -20.95 -13.23 4.07
N PHE A 40 -20.52 -13.58 2.86
CA PHE A 40 -21.15 -14.64 2.09
C PHE A 40 -21.04 -16.02 2.76
N THR A 41 -19.87 -16.39 3.29
CA THR A 41 -19.70 -17.67 3.99
C THR A 41 -20.50 -17.73 5.28
N LEU A 42 -20.58 -16.62 6.03
CA LEU A 42 -21.43 -16.51 7.20
C LEU A 42 -22.90 -16.71 6.84
N LEU A 43 -23.41 -16.00 5.83
CA LEU A 43 -24.78 -16.17 5.34
C LEU A 43 -25.05 -17.61 4.93
N TRP A 44 -24.16 -18.22 4.15
CA TRP A 44 -24.29 -19.61 3.72
C TRP A 44 -24.36 -20.59 4.90
N MET A 45 -23.43 -20.47 5.85
CA MET A 45 -23.39 -21.33 7.03
C MET A 45 -24.59 -21.10 7.95
N THR A 46 -25.08 -19.87 8.06
CA THR A 46 -26.31 -19.56 8.81
C THR A 46 -27.53 -20.19 8.13
N PHE A 47 -27.71 -20.04 6.82
CA PHE A 47 -28.87 -20.61 6.15
C PHE A 47 -28.84 -22.14 6.13
N PHE A 48 -27.80 -22.75 5.57
CA PHE A 48 -27.76 -24.22 5.40
C PHE A 48 -27.39 -24.94 6.69
N GLY A 49 -26.40 -24.43 7.43
CA GLY A 49 -25.92 -25.05 8.66
C GLY A 49 -26.96 -24.99 9.77
N ASN A 50 -27.56 -23.82 10.03
CA ASN A 50 -28.59 -23.71 11.07
C ASN A 50 -29.83 -24.53 10.73
N THR A 51 -30.25 -24.54 9.46
CA THR A 51 -31.40 -25.36 9.05
C THR A 51 -31.11 -26.85 9.17
N ALA A 52 -29.90 -27.31 8.84
CA ALA A 52 -29.53 -28.71 9.04
C ALA A 52 -29.53 -29.10 10.52
N ILE A 53 -29.01 -28.23 11.40
CA ILE A 53 -29.03 -28.43 12.85
C ILE A 53 -30.47 -28.48 13.38
N ASP A 54 -31.32 -27.55 12.95
CA ASP A 54 -32.73 -27.49 13.33
C ASP A 54 -33.51 -28.76 12.92
N LEU A 55 -33.28 -29.25 11.70
CA LEU A 55 -33.87 -30.50 11.23
C LEU A 55 -33.45 -31.70 12.09
N ILE A 56 -32.17 -31.78 12.47
CA ILE A 56 -31.65 -32.88 13.30
C ILE A 56 -32.19 -32.78 14.74
N MET A 57 -32.17 -31.59 15.33
CA MET A 57 -32.48 -31.40 16.75
C MET A 57 -33.97 -31.32 17.04
N GLN A 58 -34.76 -30.67 16.18
CA GLN A 58 -36.17 -30.39 16.44
C GLN A 58 -37.12 -31.27 15.62
N HIS A 59 -36.70 -31.67 14.41
CA HIS A 59 -37.54 -32.42 13.48
C HIS A 59 -37.16 -33.91 13.38
N GLY A 60 -36.23 -34.37 14.22
CA GLY A 60 -35.87 -35.78 14.33
C GLY A 60 -35.17 -36.37 13.10
N ALA A 61 -34.50 -35.55 12.28
CA ALA A 61 -33.79 -35.97 11.08
C ALA A 61 -32.46 -36.73 11.38
N THR A 62 -32.51 -37.77 12.22
CA THR A 62 -31.32 -38.56 12.62
C THR A 62 -30.64 -39.24 11.43
N GLY A 63 -31.43 -39.65 10.41
CA GLY A 63 -30.92 -40.19 9.15
C GLY A 63 -30.05 -39.21 8.34
N LEU A 64 -30.26 -37.90 8.49
CA LEU A 64 -29.38 -36.88 7.90
C LEU A 64 -28.01 -36.88 8.60
N ALA A 65 -28.00 -36.93 9.93
CA ALA A 65 -26.76 -36.93 10.70
C ALA A 65 -25.91 -38.17 10.42
N GLU A 66 -26.53 -39.35 10.33
CA GLU A 66 -25.85 -40.60 9.97
C GLU A 66 -25.32 -40.59 8.54
N ALA A 67 -26.10 -40.05 7.58
CA ALA A 67 -25.66 -39.93 6.20
C ALA A 67 -24.44 -39.00 6.06
N VAL A 68 -24.42 -37.87 6.76
CA VAL A 68 -23.29 -36.94 6.80
C VAL A 68 -22.02 -37.59 7.37
N GLN A 69 -22.16 -38.39 8.44
CA GLN A 69 -21.02 -39.07 9.06
C GLN A 69 -20.44 -40.19 8.19
N ARG A 70 -21.30 -40.94 7.48
CA ARG A 70 -20.84 -42.00 6.57
C ARG A 70 -20.23 -41.45 5.29
N ASP A 71 -20.91 -40.49 4.67
CA ASP A 71 -20.49 -39.95 3.39
C ASP A 71 -20.94 -38.50 3.21
N SER A 72 -19.99 -37.60 3.44
CA SER A 72 -20.19 -36.16 3.21
C SER A 72 -20.58 -35.80 1.77
N SER A 73 -20.32 -36.67 0.78
CA SER A 73 -20.67 -36.40 -0.63
C SER A 73 -22.18 -36.49 -0.90
N VAL A 74 -22.92 -37.24 -0.09
CA VAL A 74 -24.39 -37.42 -0.24
C VAL A 74 -25.17 -36.47 0.69
N ALA A 75 -24.49 -35.85 1.66
CA ALA A 75 -25.07 -34.98 2.68
C ALA A 75 -26.03 -33.92 2.13
N LEU A 76 -25.63 -33.21 1.07
CA LEU A 76 -26.45 -32.16 0.45
C LEU A 76 -27.76 -32.73 -0.09
N PHE A 77 -27.72 -33.86 -0.79
CA PHE A 77 -28.92 -34.47 -1.38
C PHE A 77 -29.85 -35.02 -0.30
N LYS A 78 -29.29 -35.59 0.77
CA LYS A 78 -30.07 -36.02 1.94
C LYS A 78 -30.70 -34.86 2.68
N PHE A 79 -30.03 -33.71 2.76
CA PHE A 79 -30.61 -32.49 3.30
C PHE A 79 -31.80 -32.01 2.46
N LEU A 80 -31.66 -32.02 1.12
CA LEU A 80 -32.72 -31.59 0.20
C LEU A 80 -33.97 -32.49 0.22
N GLU A 81 -33.86 -33.75 0.65
CA GLU A 81 -35.00 -34.67 0.82
C GLU A 81 -36.04 -34.17 1.83
N TYR A 82 -35.64 -33.33 2.79
CA TYR A 82 -36.54 -32.76 3.80
C TYR A 82 -37.35 -31.56 3.31
N PHE A 83 -37.12 -31.08 2.08
CA PHE A 83 -37.82 -29.94 1.50
C PHE A 83 -38.81 -30.36 0.42
N PRO A 84 -39.90 -29.59 0.22
CA PRO A 84 -40.80 -29.81 -0.90
C PRO A 84 -40.03 -29.69 -2.22
N PHE A 85 -40.45 -30.47 -3.23
CA PHE A 85 -39.79 -30.54 -4.54
C PHE A 85 -38.33 -31.03 -4.51
N SER A 86 -37.96 -31.86 -3.53
CA SER A 86 -36.61 -32.42 -3.36
C SER A 86 -35.99 -32.97 -4.65
N ARG A 87 -36.75 -33.68 -5.49
CA ARG A 87 -36.25 -34.19 -6.78
C ARG A 87 -35.79 -33.07 -7.73
N ILE A 88 -36.54 -31.97 -7.80
CA ILE A 88 -36.19 -30.80 -8.65
C ILE A 88 -34.97 -30.10 -8.05
N LEU A 89 -34.95 -29.89 -6.73
CA LEU A 89 -33.83 -29.28 -6.03
C LEU A 89 -32.53 -30.08 -6.19
N SER A 90 -32.59 -31.42 -6.12
CA SER A 90 -31.44 -32.31 -6.31
C SER A 90 -30.92 -32.30 -7.75
N ILE A 91 -31.81 -32.24 -8.75
CA ILE A 91 -31.40 -32.07 -10.16
C ILE A 91 -30.71 -30.71 -10.32
N PHE A 92 -31.29 -29.64 -9.79
CA PHE A 92 -30.72 -28.30 -9.85
C PHE A 92 -29.36 -28.22 -9.16
N ALA A 93 -29.24 -28.80 -7.95
CA ALA A 93 -27.98 -28.88 -7.22
C ALA A 93 -26.90 -29.64 -8.00
N THR A 94 -27.26 -30.78 -8.62
CA THR A 94 -26.35 -31.53 -9.50
C THR A 94 -25.86 -30.67 -10.67
N VAL A 95 -26.75 -29.97 -11.36
CA VAL A 95 -26.37 -29.07 -12.47
C VAL A 95 -25.45 -27.95 -11.97
N MET A 96 -25.75 -27.35 -10.81
CA MET A 96 -24.89 -26.33 -10.22
C MET A 96 -23.51 -26.88 -9.87
N ILE A 97 -23.40 -28.07 -9.27
CA ILE A 97 -22.11 -28.72 -9.00
C ILE A 97 -21.32 -28.92 -10.28
N ILE A 98 -21.96 -29.38 -11.36
CA ILE A 98 -21.29 -29.56 -12.67
C ILE A 98 -20.81 -28.23 -13.22
N VAL A 99 -21.64 -27.18 -13.20
CA VAL A 99 -21.27 -25.84 -13.67
C VAL A 99 -20.10 -25.29 -12.85
N PHE A 100 -20.17 -25.34 -11.52
CA PHE A 100 -19.08 -24.89 -10.65
C PHE A 100 -17.79 -25.68 -10.90
N PHE A 101 -17.89 -26.99 -11.09
CA PHE A 101 -16.74 -27.84 -11.40
C PHE A 101 -16.09 -27.44 -12.73
N VAL A 102 -16.88 -27.34 -13.81
CA VAL A 102 -16.39 -26.98 -15.14
C VAL A 102 -15.79 -25.58 -15.16
N THR A 103 -16.47 -24.58 -14.59
CA THR A 103 -15.97 -23.19 -14.54
C THR A 103 -14.71 -23.07 -13.69
N SER A 104 -14.63 -23.79 -12.56
CA SER A 104 -13.43 -23.77 -11.70
C SER A 104 -12.25 -24.47 -12.34
N ALA A 105 -12.47 -25.63 -12.97
CA ALA A 105 -11.43 -26.38 -13.68
C ALA A 105 -10.87 -25.57 -14.85
N ASP A 106 -11.74 -24.92 -15.62
CA ASP A 106 -11.37 -24.10 -16.75
C ASP A 106 -10.54 -22.87 -16.33
N SER A 107 -10.99 -22.17 -15.29
CA SER A 107 -10.27 -21.02 -14.73
C SER A 107 -8.93 -21.44 -14.11
N GLY A 108 -8.88 -22.60 -13.45
CA GLY A 108 -7.65 -23.17 -12.88
C GLY A 108 -6.63 -23.51 -13.96
N ALA A 109 -7.08 -24.13 -15.06
CA ALA A 109 -6.21 -24.46 -16.20
C ALA A 109 -5.60 -23.22 -16.82
N MET A 110 -6.40 -22.15 -16.99
CA MET A 110 -5.91 -20.86 -17.48
C MET A 110 -4.82 -20.27 -16.59
N VAL A 111 -4.95 -20.35 -15.27
CA VAL A 111 -3.91 -19.81 -14.36
C VAL A 111 -2.63 -20.64 -14.41
N VAL A 112 -2.72 -21.97 -14.42
CA VAL A 112 -1.54 -22.83 -14.55
C VAL A 112 -0.80 -22.55 -15.86
N ASP A 113 -1.56 -22.41 -16.95
CA ASP A 113 -1.02 -22.14 -18.28
C ASP A 113 -0.31 -20.78 -18.37
N MET A 114 -0.92 -19.74 -17.80
CA MET A 114 -0.33 -18.40 -17.69
C MET A 114 0.96 -18.43 -16.86
N LEU A 115 0.98 -19.14 -15.73
CA LEU A 115 2.17 -19.27 -14.89
C LEU A 115 3.29 -20.04 -15.59
N ALA A 116 2.95 -21.11 -16.32
CA ALA A 116 3.91 -21.89 -17.12
C ALA A 116 4.48 -21.08 -18.30
N SER A 117 3.75 -20.08 -18.78
CA SER A 117 4.13 -19.22 -19.91
C SER A 117 4.80 -17.90 -19.48
N GLY A 118 5.30 -17.82 -18.24
CA GLY A 118 6.01 -16.64 -17.75
C GLY A 118 5.11 -15.45 -17.42
N GLY A 119 3.81 -15.67 -17.27
CA GLY A 119 2.83 -14.63 -16.95
C GLY A 119 2.13 -14.01 -18.16
N ASP A 120 2.27 -14.59 -19.36
CA ASP A 120 1.52 -14.14 -20.54
C ASP A 120 0.04 -14.55 -20.44
N ASP A 121 -0.85 -13.59 -20.67
CA ASP A 121 -2.29 -13.79 -20.69
C ASP A 121 -2.77 -14.47 -21.99
N LYS A 122 -1.96 -14.48 -23.05
CA LYS A 122 -2.30 -15.02 -24.37
C LYS A 122 -1.53 -16.30 -24.67
N THR A 123 -2.00 -17.40 -24.09
CA THR A 123 -1.45 -18.74 -24.34
C THR A 123 -2.21 -19.48 -25.45
N PRO A 124 -1.53 -20.34 -26.23
CA PRO A 124 -2.17 -21.18 -27.25
C PRO A 124 -3.15 -22.19 -26.63
N LEU A 125 -4.29 -22.40 -27.28
CA LEU A 125 -5.38 -23.27 -26.82
C LEU A 125 -4.93 -24.70 -26.46
N TRP A 126 -3.97 -25.26 -27.20
CA TRP A 126 -3.46 -26.61 -26.94
C TRP A 126 -2.75 -26.75 -25.58
N GLN A 127 -2.06 -25.71 -25.09
CA GLN A 127 -1.42 -25.75 -23.78
C GLN A 127 -2.48 -25.76 -22.66
N ARG A 128 -3.53 -24.94 -22.79
CA ARG A 128 -4.66 -24.98 -21.86
C ARG A 128 -5.39 -26.32 -21.84
N ILE A 129 -5.62 -26.94 -23.01
CA ILE A 129 -6.21 -28.28 -23.10
C ILE A 129 -5.32 -29.32 -22.41
N PHE A 130 -3.99 -29.22 -22.59
CA PHE A 130 -3.02 -30.09 -21.93
C PHE A 130 -3.12 -29.96 -20.40
N TRP A 131 -3.08 -28.76 -19.85
CA TRP A 131 -3.18 -28.54 -18.40
C TRP A 131 -4.52 -29.00 -17.82
N SER A 132 -5.63 -28.70 -18.52
CA SER A 132 -6.97 -29.14 -18.09
C SER A 132 -7.08 -30.67 -18.07
N SER A 133 -6.56 -31.34 -19.11
CA SER A 133 -6.59 -32.80 -19.20
C SER A 133 -5.70 -33.45 -18.15
N LEU A 134 -4.50 -32.90 -17.92
CA LEU A 134 -3.58 -33.39 -16.91
C LEU A 134 -4.16 -33.30 -15.50
N MET A 135 -4.79 -32.19 -15.14
CA MET A 135 -5.49 -32.05 -13.86
C MET A 135 -6.63 -33.07 -13.71
N GLY A 136 -7.39 -33.32 -14.78
CA GLY A 136 -8.43 -34.35 -14.81
C GLY A 136 -7.87 -35.76 -14.58
N VAL A 137 -6.78 -36.12 -15.27
CA VAL A 137 -6.09 -37.41 -15.08
C VAL A 137 -5.58 -37.58 -13.66
N VAL A 138 -4.97 -36.54 -13.08
CA VAL A 138 -4.51 -36.56 -11.69
C VAL A 138 -5.68 -36.72 -10.71
N ALA A 139 -6.78 -35.99 -10.91
CA ALA A 139 -7.98 -36.10 -10.07
C ALA A 139 -8.58 -37.51 -10.13
N ILE A 140 -8.73 -38.07 -11.33
CA ILE A 140 -9.20 -39.44 -11.54
C ILE A 140 -8.28 -40.44 -10.83
N SER A 141 -6.96 -40.29 -10.99
CA SER A 141 -5.97 -41.19 -10.39
C SER A 141 -6.02 -41.18 -8.86
N LEU A 142 -6.18 -40.01 -8.24
CA LEU A 142 -6.33 -39.89 -6.78
C LEU A 142 -7.64 -40.49 -6.28
N LEU A 143 -8.73 -40.27 -7.01
CA LEU A 143 -10.03 -40.85 -6.68
C LEU A 143 -9.97 -42.38 -6.71
N PHE A 144 -9.30 -42.97 -7.71
CA PHE A 144 -9.08 -44.42 -7.78
C PHE A 144 -8.15 -44.95 -6.68
N SER A 145 -7.11 -44.20 -6.29
CA SER A 145 -6.13 -44.67 -5.31
C SER A 145 -6.64 -44.68 -3.87
N GLY A 146 -7.47 -43.72 -3.48
CA GLY A 146 -7.92 -43.62 -2.09
C GLY A 146 -9.04 -42.61 -1.87
N GLY A 147 -9.78 -42.28 -2.92
CA GLY A 147 -10.96 -41.42 -2.86
C GLY A 147 -10.69 -40.04 -2.27
N LEU A 148 -11.64 -39.56 -1.48
CA LEU A 148 -11.57 -38.24 -0.84
C LEU A 148 -10.33 -38.12 0.05
N SER A 149 -10.03 -39.11 0.89
CA SER A 149 -8.90 -39.05 1.83
C SER A 149 -7.54 -38.89 1.13
N ALA A 150 -7.35 -39.56 -0.01
CA ALA A 150 -6.14 -39.38 -0.83
C ALA A 150 -6.03 -37.94 -1.38
N LEU A 151 -7.14 -37.39 -1.89
CA LEU A 151 -7.20 -36.01 -2.38
C LEU A 151 -6.87 -34.98 -1.28
N GLN A 152 -7.41 -35.18 -0.07
CA GLN A 152 -7.13 -34.31 1.08
C GLN A 152 -5.66 -34.36 1.49
N THR A 153 -5.09 -35.56 1.56
CA THR A 153 -3.69 -35.78 1.97
C THR A 153 -2.73 -35.15 0.98
N MET A 154 -2.95 -35.36 -0.32
CA MET A 154 -2.14 -34.79 -1.38
C MET A 154 -2.21 -33.25 -1.40
N THR A 155 -3.40 -32.69 -1.16
CA THR A 155 -3.59 -31.24 -1.04
C THR A 155 -2.74 -30.65 0.11
N ILE A 156 -2.73 -31.31 1.28
CA ILE A 156 -1.93 -30.87 2.43
C ILE A 156 -0.43 -30.99 2.13
N ALA A 157 -0.01 -32.09 1.51
CA ALA A 157 1.39 -32.32 1.14
C ALA A 157 1.89 -31.26 0.15
N ALA A 158 1.09 -30.89 -0.86
CA ALA A 158 1.43 -29.86 -1.83
C ALA A 158 1.44 -28.44 -1.23
N ALA A 159 0.61 -28.18 -0.22
CA ALA A 159 0.52 -26.87 0.41
C ALA A 159 1.75 -26.51 1.26
N LEU A 160 2.43 -27.51 1.85
CA LEU A 160 3.58 -27.28 2.71
C LEU A 160 4.75 -26.57 1.98
N PRO A 161 5.32 -27.09 0.87
CA PRO A 161 6.38 -26.38 0.15
C PRO A 161 5.89 -25.04 -0.40
N TYR A 162 4.63 -24.97 -0.82
CA TYR A 162 4.06 -23.74 -1.34
C TYR A 162 3.94 -22.64 -0.27
N SER A 163 3.72 -23.00 1.00
CA SER A 163 3.70 -22.04 2.11
C SER A 163 5.03 -21.27 2.26
N MET A 164 6.17 -21.92 1.97
CA MET A 164 7.47 -21.24 1.97
C MET A 164 7.56 -20.17 0.87
N VAL A 165 7.02 -20.48 -0.31
CA VAL A 165 6.94 -19.51 -1.43
C VAL A 165 6.08 -18.31 -1.03
N LEU A 166 4.93 -18.53 -0.40
CA LEU A 166 4.06 -17.45 0.07
C LEU A 166 4.76 -16.55 1.10
N LEU A 167 5.52 -17.12 2.04
CA LEU A 167 6.29 -16.33 3.00
C LEU A 167 7.33 -15.44 2.31
N LEU A 168 8.03 -15.96 1.29
CA LEU A 168 8.95 -15.17 0.47
C LEU A 168 8.21 -14.06 -0.31
N SER A 169 7.02 -14.34 -0.85
CA SER A 169 6.19 -13.35 -1.51
C SER A 169 5.73 -12.24 -0.56
N VAL A 170 5.34 -12.57 0.66
CA VAL A 170 4.98 -11.58 1.69
C VAL A 170 6.17 -10.69 2.04
N TYR A 171 7.36 -11.28 2.23
CA TYR A 171 8.58 -10.50 2.45
C TYR A 171 8.89 -9.55 1.28
N GLY A 172 8.78 -10.05 0.05
CA GLY A 172 8.95 -9.25 -1.17
C GLY A 172 7.97 -8.09 -1.26
N LEU A 173 6.69 -8.34 -0.94
CA LEU A 173 5.65 -7.31 -0.91
C LEU A 173 5.94 -6.23 0.13
N LEU A 174 6.32 -6.61 1.36
CA LEU A 174 6.67 -5.65 2.40
C LEU A 174 7.87 -4.79 2.02
N LYS A 175 8.89 -5.38 1.38
CA LYS A 175 10.04 -4.65 0.85
C LYS A 175 9.63 -3.68 -0.25
N ALA A 176 8.80 -4.11 -1.20
CA ALA A 176 8.31 -3.26 -2.28
C ALA A 176 7.48 -2.07 -1.76
N LEU A 177 6.54 -2.33 -0.83
CA LEU A 177 5.73 -1.29 -0.20
C LEU A 177 6.58 -0.28 0.57
N ARG A 178 7.67 -0.72 1.21
CA ARG A 178 8.60 0.18 1.89
C ARG A 178 9.33 1.09 0.90
N VAL A 179 9.76 0.57 -0.24
CA VAL A 179 10.39 1.37 -1.31
C VAL A 179 9.39 2.38 -1.88
N ASP A 180 8.13 1.98 -2.10
CA ASP A 180 7.09 2.87 -2.57
C ASP A 180 6.74 3.97 -1.56
N ALA A 181 6.78 3.68 -0.26
CA ALA A 181 6.61 4.69 0.78
C ALA A 181 7.72 5.75 0.71
N TYR A 182 8.99 5.34 0.65
CA TYR A 182 10.11 6.28 0.48
C TYR A 182 10.01 7.08 -0.83
N LYS A 183 9.55 6.45 -1.91
CA LYS A 183 9.33 7.13 -3.19
C LYS A 183 8.21 8.18 -3.08
N ARG A 184 7.12 7.88 -2.37
CA ARG A 184 6.05 8.83 -2.10
C ARG A 184 6.53 10.02 -1.27
N ASP A 185 7.33 9.78 -0.24
CA ASP A 185 7.88 10.84 0.62
C ASP A 185 8.80 11.77 -0.21
N SER A 186 9.69 11.21 -1.03
CA SER A 186 10.55 12.01 -1.93
C SER A 186 9.77 12.83 -2.97
N GLN A 187 8.66 12.31 -3.49
CA GLN A 187 7.81 13.04 -4.44
C GLN A 187 7.12 14.24 -3.78
N GLN A 188 6.74 14.14 -2.50
CA GLN A 188 6.18 15.27 -1.75
C GLN A 188 7.25 16.34 -1.50
N MET A 189 8.49 15.95 -1.17
CA MET A 189 9.63 16.86 -0.97
C MET A 189 10.00 17.69 -2.22
N THR A 190 9.67 17.23 -3.43
CA THR A 190 10.08 17.92 -4.67
C THR A 190 9.11 19.03 -5.11
N THR A 191 7.97 19.19 -4.42
CA THR A 191 6.85 20.04 -4.88
C THR A 191 6.85 21.49 -4.41
N LEU A 192 7.87 21.95 -3.68
CA LEU A 192 8.02 23.37 -3.31
C LEU A 192 9.13 24.06 -4.12
N ALA A 193 9.14 23.86 -5.44
CA ALA A 193 9.75 24.89 -6.28
C ALA A 193 8.81 26.10 -6.19
N PRO A 194 9.30 27.33 -5.94
CA PRO A 194 8.46 28.52 -5.88
C PRO A 194 7.87 28.79 -7.27
N THR A 195 6.75 28.15 -7.58
CA THR A 195 6.02 28.25 -8.86
C THR A 195 5.33 29.61 -8.99
N GLY A 196 5.12 30.32 -7.88
CA GLY A 196 4.53 31.66 -7.85
C GLY A 196 5.50 32.83 -8.01
N SER A 197 6.82 32.62 -8.07
CA SER A 197 7.76 33.73 -8.20
C SER A 197 7.73 34.32 -9.60
N ARG A 198 7.44 35.64 -9.69
CA ARG A 198 7.51 36.46 -10.91
C ARG A 198 8.89 36.40 -11.59
N ASN A 199 9.92 35.97 -10.86
CA ASN A 199 11.25 35.58 -11.33
C ASN A 199 11.54 34.09 -10.99
N PRO A 200 11.27 33.15 -11.91
CA PRO A 200 11.64 31.75 -11.70
C PRO A 200 13.17 31.57 -11.73
N ILE A 201 13.70 30.67 -10.89
CA ILE A 201 15.11 30.27 -10.97
C ILE A 201 15.36 29.66 -12.36
N PRO A 202 16.33 30.13 -13.16
CA PRO A 202 16.71 29.46 -14.39
C PRO A 202 17.04 27.99 -14.09
N TRP A 203 16.49 27.05 -14.85
CA TRP A 203 16.63 25.62 -14.57
C TRP A 203 18.10 25.17 -14.48
N GLN A 204 19.02 25.86 -15.15
CA GLN A 204 20.47 25.65 -15.04
C GLN A 204 21.00 25.93 -13.62
N LYS A 205 20.53 27.01 -12.99
CA LYS A 205 20.87 27.34 -11.59
C LYS A 205 20.22 26.33 -10.63
N ARG A 206 19.02 25.82 -10.95
CA ARG A 206 18.38 24.72 -10.20
C ARG A 206 19.19 23.43 -10.28
N ILE A 207 19.66 23.03 -11.47
CA ILE A 207 20.54 21.85 -11.62
C ILE A 207 21.85 22.03 -10.85
N ARG A 208 22.47 23.22 -10.94
CA ARG A 208 23.69 23.50 -10.18
C ARG A 208 23.47 23.37 -8.67
N ASN A 209 22.33 23.84 -8.16
CA ASN A 209 22.00 23.69 -6.74
C ASN A 209 21.74 22.22 -6.35
N ILE A 210 21.11 21.41 -7.22
CA ILE A 210 20.89 19.97 -6.98
C ILE A 210 22.23 19.22 -6.88
N ALA A 211 23.23 19.62 -7.67
CA ALA A 211 24.55 19.01 -7.69
C ALA A 211 25.54 19.59 -6.66
N TYR A 212 25.14 20.64 -5.92
CA TYR A 212 26.01 21.32 -4.96
C TYR A 212 25.74 20.80 -3.54
N PHE A 213 26.79 20.28 -2.90
CA PHE A 213 26.76 19.82 -1.51
C PHE A 213 27.46 20.85 -0.62
N PRO A 214 26.74 21.87 -0.07
CA PRO A 214 27.36 22.95 0.67
C PRO A 214 27.92 22.47 2.01
N ARG A 215 29.08 23.03 2.39
CA ARG A 215 29.64 22.89 3.74
C ARG A 215 28.84 23.73 4.74
N ARG A 216 28.91 23.40 6.03
CA ARG A 216 28.21 24.10 7.12
C ARG A 216 28.35 25.63 7.05
N SER A 217 29.55 26.12 6.74
CA SER A 217 29.86 27.55 6.65
C SER A 217 29.05 28.27 5.57
N HIS A 218 28.82 27.63 4.43
CA HIS A 218 28.05 28.22 3.32
C HIS A 218 26.57 28.30 3.64
N VAL A 219 26.03 27.25 4.27
CA VAL A 219 24.62 27.23 4.70
C VAL A 219 24.38 28.27 5.79
N LYS A 220 25.30 28.39 6.76
CA LYS A 220 25.23 29.41 7.81
C LYS A 220 25.24 30.83 7.24
N ARG A 221 26.18 31.12 6.32
CA ARG A 221 26.23 32.41 5.62
C ARG A 221 24.93 32.72 4.88
N PHE A 222 24.35 31.74 4.20
CA PHE A 222 23.06 31.90 3.51
C PHE A 222 21.92 32.25 4.49
N VAL A 223 21.88 31.57 5.64
CA VAL A 223 20.89 31.86 6.68
C VAL A 223 21.08 33.26 7.27
N ASP A 224 22.31 33.71 7.45
CA ASP A 224 22.63 35.03 8.00
C ASP A 224 22.38 36.17 7.01
N GLU A 225 22.79 36.01 5.75
CA GLU A 225 22.76 37.08 4.73
C GLU A 225 21.47 37.15 3.93
N VAL A 226 20.76 36.03 3.77
CA VAL A 226 19.57 35.95 2.90
C VAL A 226 18.30 35.68 3.70
N VAL A 227 18.30 34.65 4.57
CA VAL A 227 17.11 34.25 5.33
C VAL A 227 16.75 35.25 6.41
N ALA A 228 17.71 35.63 7.28
CA ALA A 228 17.42 36.54 8.39
C ALA A 228 16.89 37.90 7.89
N PRO A 229 17.49 38.54 6.86
CA PRO A 229 16.96 39.79 6.35
C PRO A 229 15.65 39.63 5.58
N ALA A 230 15.32 38.43 5.08
CA ALA A 230 14.01 38.14 4.49
C ALA A 230 12.92 38.07 5.56
N MET A 231 13.18 37.35 6.66
CA MET A 231 12.28 37.26 7.82
C MET A 231 11.99 38.65 8.41
N VAL A 232 13.03 39.47 8.59
CA VAL A 232 12.86 40.84 9.12
C VAL A 232 11.96 41.69 8.22
N MET A 233 12.12 41.65 6.89
CA MET A 233 11.26 42.42 5.99
C MET A 233 9.79 41.97 6.03
N VAL A 234 9.54 40.66 6.13
CA VAL A 234 8.16 40.16 6.31
C VAL A 234 7.59 40.63 7.63
N GLY A 235 8.37 40.55 8.71
CA GLY A 235 7.98 41.03 10.03
C GLY A 235 7.65 42.53 10.05
N GLU A 236 8.51 43.36 9.45
CA GLU A 236 8.29 44.82 9.36
C GLU A 236 6.99 45.17 8.62
N GLU A 237 6.67 44.44 7.54
CA GLU A 237 5.39 44.63 6.83
C GLU A 237 4.18 44.14 7.65
N LEU A 238 4.30 43.04 8.39
CA LEU A 238 3.25 42.57 9.30
C LEU A 238 3.02 43.56 10.46
N GLN A 239 4.07 44.18 10.96
CA GLN A 239 3.97 45.19 12.02
C GLN A 239 3.22 46.44 11.57
N LYS A 240 3.36 46.85 10.30
CA LYS A 240 2.56 47.95 9.72
C LYS A 240 1.06 47.63 9.70
N GLN A 241 0.70 46.35 9.72
CA GLN A 241 -0.69 45.87 9.81
C GLN A 241 -1.15 45.63 11.26
N ASN A 242 -0.40 46.11 12.26
CA ASN A 242 -0.64 45.89 13.70
C ASN A 242 -0.53 44.42 14.15
N ILE A 243 0.20 43.58 13.42
CA ILE A 243 0.48 42.19 13.83
C ILE A 243 1.86 42.16 14.48
N SER A 244 1.94 41.67 15.72
CA SER A 244 3.21 41.57 16.44
C SER A 244 4.03 40.39 15.91
N TYR A 245 5.33 40.58 15.74
CA TYR A 245 6.25 39.51 15.33
C TYR A 245 7.49 39.52 16.19
N GLN A 246 8.12 38.35 16.34
CA GLN A 246 9.41 38.19 16.98
C GLN A 246 10.30 37.33 16.08
N VAL A 247 11.53 37.78 15.85
CA VAL A 247 12.56 36.96 15.20
C VAL A 247 13.44 36.39 16.29
N ILE A 248 13.39 35.07 16.46
CA ILE A 248 14.13 34.35 17.48
C ILE A 248 15.31 33.63 16.81
N GLU A 249 16.50 33.87 17.34
CA GLU A 249 17.68 33.08 17.03
C GLU A 249 17.84 32.00 18.11
N GLY A 250 17.64 30.74 17.72
CA GLY A 250 17.69 29.60 18.63
C GLY A 250 19.04 28.89 18.60
N ASP A 251 19.28 28.06 19.63
CA ASP A 251 20.44 27.17 19.68
C ASP A 251 20.52 26.25 18.44
N ASN A 252 21.75 25.93 18.00
CA ASN A 252 22.07 25.17 16.77
C ASN A 252 21.76 25.88 15.44
N ASP A 253 22.19 27.13 15.28
CA ASP A 253 22.10 27.88 14.01
C ASP A 253 20.65 27.94 13.45
N ARG A 254 19.64 28.00 14.32
CA ARG A 254 18.23 28.06 13.92
C ARG A 254 17.76 29.51 13.93
N LYS A 255 17.17 29.98 12.83
CA LYS A 255 16.48 31.27 12.77
C LYS A 255 15.01 31.08 12.53
N MET A 256 14.17 31.72 13.32
CA MET A 256 12.72 31.63 13.18
C MET A 256 12.04 32.98 13.34
N ILE A 257 10.97 33.16 12.57
CA ILE A 257 10.00 34.23 12.76
C ILE A 257 8.75 33.63 13.38
N GLU A 258 8.33 34.21 14.50
CA GLU A 258 7.06 33.93 15.15
C GLU A 258 6.14 35.14 14.99
N VAL A 259 4.94 34.90 14.49
CA VAL A 259 3.91 35.93 14.30
C VAL A 259 2.82 35.65 15.33
N ASP A 260 2.60 36.63 16.21
CA ASP A 260 1.64 36.56 17.30
C ASP A 260 0.24 36.89 16.77
N LEU A 261 -0.68 35.94 16.93
CA LEU A 261 -2.07 36.04 16.48
C LEU A 261 -3.03 36.21 17.67
N GLY A 262 -2.52 36.50 18.87
CA GLY A 262 -3.33 36.78 20.06
C GLY A 262 -3.91 35.52 20.68
N GLU A 263 -5.24 35.34 20.59
CA GLU A 263 -5.92 34.15 21.14
C GLU A 263 -5.84 32.92 20.24
N ASP A 264 -5.54 33.12 18.95
CA ASP A 264 -5.39 32.04 17.98
C ASP A 264 -3.95 31.51 17.95
N MET A 265 -3.71 30.32 17.39
CA MET A 265 -2.38 29.72 17.39
C MET A 265 -1.37 30.54 16.59
N ASN A 266 -0.27 30.96 17.24
CA ASN A 266 0.84 31.67 16.60
C ASN A 266 1.43 30.90 15.41
N PHE A 267 1.76 31.64 14.36
CA PHE A 267 2.47 31.11 13.20
C PHE A 267 3.97 31.13 13.47
N THR A 268 4.65 30.02 13.20
CA THR A 268 6.10 29.92 13.33
C THR A 268 6.71 29.40 12.04
N TYR A 269 7.64 30.17 11.46
CA TYR A 269 8.43 29.75 10.31
C TYR A 269 9.91 29.83 10.68
N GLY A 270 10.61 28.70 10.63
CA GLY A 270 12.04 28.65 10.97
C GLY A 270 12.85 27.85 9.96
N ILE A 271 14.14 28.18 9.88
CA ILE A 271 15.11 27.44 9.07
C ILE A 271 16.19 26.89 10.00
N ARG A 272 16.49 25.60 9.85
CA ARG A 272 17.51 24.90 10.64
C ARG A 272 18.53 24.24 9.72
N LEU A 273 19.79 24.31 10.12
CA LEU A 273 20.87 23.57 9.47
C LEU A 273 20.81 22.09 9.91
N ARG A 274 20.70 21.18 8.94
CA ARG A 274 20.80 19.72 9.17
C ARG A 274 21.97 19.13 8.41
N SER A 275 22.68 18.20 9.04
CA SER A 275 23.76 17.44 8.42
C SER A 275 23.25 16.11 7.88
N TYR A 276 23.70 15.76 6.68
CA TYR A 276 23.39 14.52 5.98
C TYR A 276 24.66 13.89 5.45
N ILE A 277 24.67 12.55 5.35
CA ILE A 277 25.78 11.81 4.73
C ILE A 277 25.68 11.98 3.22
N GLN A 278 26.78 12.36 2.57
CA GLN A 278 26.82 12.52 1.11
C GLN A 278 26.46 11.20 0.42
N PRO A 279 25.50 11.21 -0.54
CA PRO A 279 25.16 10.02 -1.30
C PRO A 279 26.37 9.54 -2.11
N ALA A 280 26.58 8.22 -2.17
CA ALA A 280 27.67 7.62 -2.95
C ALA A 280 27.62 7.94 -4.46
N PHE A 281 26.47 8.40 -4.97
CA PHE A 281 26.26 8.88 -6.33
C PHE A 281 26.42 10.42 -6.41
N SER A 282 27.60 10.95 -6.08
CA SER A 282 27.92 12.34 -6.39
C SER A 282 28.26 12.44 -7.89
N ILE A 283 27.47 13.22 -8.64
CA ILE A 283 27.69 13.45 -10.09
C ILE A 283 29.03 14.19 -10.33
N LEU A 284 29.53 14.88 -9.31
CA LEU A 284 30.83 15.53 -9.33
C LEU A 284 31.76 14.75 -8.40
N ASP A 285 32.51 13.81 -8.98
CA ASP A 285 33.78 13.33 -8.42
C ASP A 285 34.76 14.51 -8.44
N ILE A 286 34.58 15.46 -7.51
CA ILE A 286 35.60 16.49 -7.28
C ILE A 286 36.75 15.76 -6.60
N LYS A 287 37.81 15.52 -7.37
CA LYS A 287 39.12 15.11 -6.90
C LYS A 287 39.67 16.18 -5.95
N ASP A 288 39.30 16.14 -4.69
CA ASP A 288 40.03 16.81 -3.61
C ASP A 288 40.73 15.74 -2.77
N GLU A 289 42.05 15.87 -2.63
CA GLU A 289 42.97 14.89 -2.04
C GLU A 289 42.85 14.74 -0.51
N ASP A 290 42.00 15.51 0.16
CA ASP A 290 41.81 15.44 1.61
C ASP A 290 40.66 14.50 2.00
N ARG A 291 40.91 13.19 1.87
CA ARG A 291 39.99 12.11 2.29
C ARG A 291 40.06 11.82 3.80
N ASN A 292 39.77 12.80 4.65
CA ASN A 292 39.58 12.53 6.08
C ASN A 292 38.60 13.51 6.74
N GLU A 293 37.31 13.26 6.51
CA GLU A 293 36.19 13.48 7.43
C GLU A 293 34.96 12.86 6.74
N GLU A 294 34.09 12.18 7.49
CA GLU A 294 32.81 11.69 6.98
C GLU A 294 32.14 12.82 6.18
N GLN A 295 32.02 12.68 4.84
CA GLN A 295 31.56 13.75 3.97
C GLN A 295 30.10 14.08 4.29
N LYS A 296 29.91 14.95 5.27
CA LYS A 296 28.62 15.48 5.71
C LYS A 296 28.35 16.73 4.88
N TYR A 297 27.26 16.72 4.14
CA TYR A 297 26.74 17.93 3.52
C TYR A 297 25.62 18.50 4.39
N TYR A 298 25.42 19.81 4.30
CA TYR A 298 24.44 20.50 5.12
C TYR A 298 23.28 20.99 4.25
N ARG A 299 22.06 20.99 4.79
CA ARG A 299 20.87 21.54 4.14
C ARG A 299 20.24 22.62 5.01
N ALA A 300 19.64 23.62 4.37
CA ALA A 300 18.81 24.63 5.03
C ALA A 300 17.35 24.18 4.95
N GLU A 301 16.88 23.48 5.97
CA GLU A 301 15.53 22.90 5.98
C GLU A 301 14.54 23.80 6.70
N VAL A 302 13.35 23.91 6.13
CA VAL A 302 12.24 24.66 6.72
C VAL A 302 11.53 23.83 7.79
N PHE A 303 11.24 24.48 8.91
CA PHE A 303 10.53 23.96 10.06
C PHE A 303 9.37 24.90 10.40
N LEU A 304 8.16 24.36 10.41
CA LEU A 304 6.98 25.02 10.94
C LEU A 304 6.72 24.55 12.38
N ARG A 305 5.66 25.07 13.02
CA ARG A 305 5.24 24.62 14.34
C ARG A 305 4.85 23.13 14.35
N GLU A 306 4.30 22.65 13.24
CA GLU A 306 3.83 21.27 13.03
C GLU A 306 4.98 20.27 12.81
N GLY A 307 6.19 20.76 12.52
CA GLY A 307 7.37 19.92 12.29
C GLY A 307 8.22 20.35 11.09
N SER A 308 9.20 19.50 10.77
CA SER A 308 10.03 19.64 9.57
C SER A 308 9.18 19.52 8.32
N GLN A 309 9.46 20.34 7.31
CA GLN A 309 8.84 20.22 5.99
C GLN A 309 9.75 19.50 4.98
N ASP A 310 10.96 19.14 5.39
CA ASP A 310 11.92 18.29 4.65
C ASP A 310 12.29 18.76 3.23
N TYR A 311 12.16 20.06 2.95
CA TYR A 311 12.68 20.70 1.72
C TYR A 311 13.84 21.65 2.02
N ASP A 312 14.81 21.68 1.10
CA ASP A 312 16.01 22.51 1.19
C ASP A 312 15.82 23.81 0.40
N VAL A 313 15.94 24.94 1.08
CA VAL A 313 15.83 26.28 0.49
C VAL A 313 17.17 26.84 0.03
N MET A 314 18.25 26.05 0.15
CA MET A 314 19.59 26.52 -0.16
C MET A 314 19.70 27.04 -1.61
N GLY A 315 20.19 28.28 -1.74
CA GLY A 315 20.39 28.95 -3.02
C GLY A 315 19.15 29.66 -3.59
N TRP A 316 18.07 29.74 -2.81
CA TRP A 316 16.91 30.59 -3.10
C TRP A 316 17.25 32.07 -2.96
N THR A 317 16.51 32.95 -3.63
CA THR A 317 16.66 34.40 -3.47
C THR A 317 15.88 34.91 -2.27
N LYS A 318 16.19 36.14 -1.83
CA LYS A 318 15.45 36.82 -0.75
C LYS A 318 13.94 36.86 -1.02
N GLU A 319 13.54 37.22 -2.24
CA GLU A 319 12.14 37.25 -2.67
C GLU A 319 11.46 35.88 -2.61
N GLN A 320 12.18 34.81 -2.93
CA GLN A 320 11.63 33.45 -2.89
C GLN A 320 11.37 32.97 -1.47
N ILE A 321 12.26 33.30 -0.53
CA ILE A 321 12.06 33.02 0.89
C ILE A 321 10.86 33.80 1.42
N ILE A 322 10.70 35.06 1.01
CA ILE A 322 9.53 35.88 1.39
C ILE A 322 8.24 35.24 0.89
N ASN A 323 8.19 34.87 -0.39
CA ASN A 323 7.01 34.22 -0.96
C ASN A 323 6.68 32.90 -0.25
N ASP A 324 7.70 32.10 0.09
CA ASP A 324 7.48 30.85 0.83
C ASP A 324 6.96 31.11 2.25
N ILE A 325 7.47 32.12 2.97
CA ILE A 325 6.92 32.55 4.26
C ILE A 325 5.44 32.94 4.12
N LEU A 326 5.10 33.73 3.10
CA LEU A 326 3.73 34.18 2.84
C LEU A 326 2.79 33.02 2.47
N ASP A 327 3.23 32.11 1.60
CA ASP A 327 2.46 30.91 1.20
C ASP A 327 2.17 30.02 2.42
N GLN A 328 3.13 29.86 3.34
CA GLN A 328 2.92 29.10 4.57
C GLN A 328 2.04 29.85 5.57
N TYR A 329 2.16 31.18 5.65
CA TYR A 329 1.30 32.00 6.49
C TYR A 329 -0.16 31.98 6.02
N GLU A 330 -0.41 32.05 4.71
CA GLU A 330 -1.77 31.95 4.15
C GLU A 330 -2.40 30.57 4.43
N LYS A 331 -1.63 29.49 4.27
CA LYS A 331 -2.08 28.14 4.65
C LYS A 331 -2.43 28.04 6.14
N HIS A 332 -1.63 28.67 7.00
CA HIS A 332 -1.88 28.70 8.45
C HIS A 332 -3.17 29.45 8.78
N LEU A 333 -3.41 30.62 8.17
CA LEU A 333 -4.67 31.36 8.32
C LEU A 333 -5.88 30.56 7.84
N HIS A 334 -5.76 29.87 6.70
CA HIS A 334 -6.82 29.00 6.21
C HIS A 334 -7.08 27.81 7.15
N PHE A 335 -6.03 27.23 7.73
CA PHE A 335 -6.15 26.19 8.75
C PHE A 335 -6.89 26.69 9.99
N LEU A 336 -6.55 27.87 10.51
CA LEU A 336 -7.26 28.49 11.64
C LEU A 336 -8.75 28.72 11.32
N HIS A 337 -9.07 29.12 10.08
CA HIS A 337 -10.45 29.33 9.66
C HIS A 337 -11.28 28.03 9.60
N LEU A 338 -10.65 26.89 9.26
CA LEU A 338 -11.32 25.59 9.21
C LEU A 338 -11.50 24.93 10.58
N VAL A 339 -10.69 25.30 11.57
CA VAL A 339 -10.71 24.71 12.92
C VAL A 339 -11.64 25.48 13.87
N ARG A 340 -12.01 26.72 13.50
CA ARG A 340 -13.05 27.51 14.18
C ARG A 340 -14.45 27.06 13.76
#